data_AF-A0A0W7XBZ0-F1
#
_entry.id   AF-A0A0W7XBZ0-F1
#
_cell.length_a   1.000
_cell.length_b   1.000
_cell.length_c   1.000
_cell.angle_alpha   90.00
_cell.angle_beta   90.00
_cell.angle_gamma   90.00
#
_symmetry.space_group_name_H-M   'P 1'
#
loop_
_entity.id
_entity.type
_entity.pdbx_description
1 polymer ?
#
loop_
_entity_poly.entity_id
_entity_poly.type
_entity_poly.pdbx_seq_one_letter_code
_entity_poly.pdbx_strand_id
1 'polypeptide(L)'
;MKTVDDLLSAVLGGELGPDPAGLTATSVFWVHHGTRLAGGGVTYLNQYVLTRVGASFGGCAFEAGEIGPEICEEASGSPLATLLREAPRPLAMAALDAYLAAVRPHRDAADAEPVPLPAGPPEVRAVARDTAVAGLLDIPPGAKVALIGVVNPLVAAIRERGGEPLLCDFNLRTTQWGDPVSRDMHEVLDAADAVVATGMTLSNGTFDTVLARCRERDVPLIVYAQSGSAVARAFLGAGVTALSAEPFPFSQFSAEPTTLYRYRAATQREKGGS
;
A
#
# COMPACT_ATOMS: atom_id res chain seq x y z
N MET A 1 -1.83 5.58 17.17
CA MET A 1 -0.78 5.11 16.24
C MET A 1 -0.07 6.31 15.63
N LYS A 2 1.26 6.43 15.74
CA LYS A 2 2.03 7.51 15.09
C LYS A 2 3.06 6.99 14.10
N THR A 3 3.67 5.85 14.37
CA THR A 3 4.68 5.22 13.51
C THR A 3 4.39 3.74 13.27
N VAL A 4 5.09 3.13 12.30
CA VAL A 4 5.07 1.66 12.10
C VAL A 4 5.65 0.93 13.31
N ASP A 5 6.65 1.50 13.98
CA ASP A 5 7.23 0.90 15.19
C ASP A 5 6.26 0.91 16.38
N ASP A 6 5.43 1.96 16.52
CA ASP A 6 4.32 1.96 17.50
C ASP A 6 3.35 0.80 17.21
N LEU A 7 3.04 0.56 15.93
CA LEU A 7 2.11 -0.48 15.51
C LEU A 7 2.68 -1.87 15.77
N LEU A 8 3.95 -2.08 15.44
CA LEU A 8 4.67 -3.31 15.76
C LEU A 8 4.68 -3.55 17.28
N SER A 9 4.96 -2.52 18.07
CA SER A 9 4.96 -2.60 19.53
C SER A 9 3.59 -2.97 20.09
N ALA A 10 2.52 -2.36 19.58
CA ALA A 10 1.15 -2.66 19.98
C ALA A 10 0.74 -4.11 19.62
N VAL A 11 1.14 -4.60 18.44
CA VAL A 11 0.91 -6.00 18.04
C VAL A 11 1.68 -6.97 18.93
N LEU A 12 2.97 -6.72 19.16
CA LEU A 12 3.82 -7.55 20.01
C LEU A 12 3.39 -7.51 21.49
N GLY A 13 2.74 -6.43 21.92
CA GLY A 13 2.13 -6.28 23.24
C GLY A 13 0.74 -6.92 23.38
N GLY A 14 0.16 -7.46 22.31
CA GLY A 14 -1.16 -8.10 22.31
C GLY A 14 -2.33 -7.11 22.38
N GLU A 15 -2.12 -5.84 22.04
CA GLU A 15 -3.14 -4.79 22.14
C GLU A 15 -4.18 -4.84 21.01
N LEU A 16 -3.81 -5.47 19.89
CA LEU A 16 -4.60 -5.43 18.64
C LEU A 16 -5.21 -6.77 18.26
N GLY A 17 -5.00 -7.83 19.04
CA GLY A 17 -5.46 -9.17 18.71
C GLY A 17 -4.79 -10.26 19.53
N PRO A 18 -4.83 -11.52 19.09
CA PRO A 18 -4.17 -12.62 19.79
C PRO A 18 -2.65 -12.42 19.84
N ASP A 19 -2.00 -13.03 20.84
CA ASP A 19 -0.53 -12.99 20.98
C ASP A 19 0.15 -13.55 19.71
N PRO A 20 0.97 -12.75 19.00
CA PRO A 20 1.67 -13.21 17.80
C PRO A 20 2.64 -14.37 18.06
N ALA A 21 3.07 -14.62 19.31
CA ALA A 21 3.88 -15.80 19.64
C ALA A 21 3.08 -17.12 19.52
N GLY A 22 1.77 -17.07 19.67
CA GLY A 22 0.86 -18.19 19.46
C GLY A 22 0.44 -18.40 18.01
N LEU A 23 0.89 -17.54 17.09
CA LEU A 23 0.60 -17.62 15.67
C LEU A 23 1.83 -18.06 14.87
N THR A 24 1.58 -18.70 13.74
CA THR A 24 2.64 -19.22 12.86
C THR A 24 2.49 -18.62 11.48
N ALA A 25 3.60 -18.20 10.88
CA ALA A 25 3.70 -17.95 9.46
C ALA A 25 3.68 -19.30 8.72
N THR A 26 2.49 -19.86 8.50
CA THR A 26 2.31 -21.22 7.95
C THR A 26 3.02 -21.39 6.61
N SER A 27 3.07 -20.33 5.80
CA SER A 27 3.80 -20.33 4.54
C SER A 27 4.31 -18.94 4.25
N VAL A 28 5.54 -18.88 3.76
CA VAL A 28 6.13 -17.67 3.21
C VAL A 28 6.41 -17.91 1.73
N PHE A 29 6.04 -16.94 0.91
CA PHE A 29 6.18 -17.00 -0.54
C PHE A 29 7.14 -15.89 -0.96
N TRP A 30 8.05 -16.22 -1.86
CA TRP A 30 8.89 -15.25 -2.57
C TRP A 30 8.48 -15.30 -4.04
N VAL A 31 8.05 -14.15 -4.58
CA VAL A 31 7.50 -14.04 -5.93
C VAL A 31 8.27 -12.99 -6.69
N HIS A 32 8.83 -13.35 -7.84
CA HIS A 32 9.42 -12.42 -8.78
C HIS A 32 8.80 -12.64 -10.15
N HIS A 33 8.28 -11.58 -10.75
CA HIS A 33 7.63 -11.64 -12.05
C HIS A 33 7.93 -10.42 -12.91
N GLY A 34 7.78 -10.62 -14.22
CA GLY A 34 7.85 -9.56 -15.22
C GLY A 34 6.50 -9.39 -15.92
N THR A 35 6.08 -8.15 -16.10
CA THR A 35 4.90 -7.81 -16.91
C THR A 35 5.31 -6.88 -18.05
N ARG A 36 4.96 -7.27 -19.28
CA ARG A 36 5.05 -6.41 -20.45
C ARG A 36 3.65 -6.24 -21.03
N LEU A 37 3.13 -5.02 -20.97
CA LEU A 37 1.81 -4.71 -21.52
C LEU A 37 1.84 -4.77 -23.05
N ALA A 38 0.72 -5.20 -23.66
CA ALA A 38 0.59 -5.24 -25.11
C ALA A 38 0.86 -3.85 -25.72
N GLY A 39 1.71 -3.78 -26.74
CA GLY A 39 2.11 -2.52 -27.39
C GLY A 39 3.16 -1.69 -26.63
N GLY A 40 3.59 -2.11 -25.44
CA GLY A 40 4.63 -1.44 -24.66
C GLY A 40 6.04 -1.97 -24.91
N GLY A 41 7.04 -1.08 -24.84
CA GLY A 41 8.47 -1.44 -24.92
C GLY A 41 9.14 -1.75 -23.58
N VAL A 42 8.46 -1.51 -22.47
CA VAL A 42 9.00 -1.62 -21.10
C VAL A 42 8.54 -2.93 -20.44
N THR A 43 9.44 -3.57 -19.68
CA THR A 43 9.10 -4.71 -18.83
C THR A 43 9.18 -4.27 -17.37
N TYR A 44 8.07 -4.38 -16.66
CA TYR A 44 7.99 -4.10 -15.24
C TYR A 44 8.41 -5.35 -14.47
N LEU A 45 9.48 -5.26 -13.70
CA LEU A 45 9.93 -6.33 -12.82
C LEU A 45 9.49 -6.02 -11.40
N ASN A 46 8.79 -6.96 -10.78
CA ASN A 46 8.22 -6.77 -9.46
C ASN A 46 8.52 -7.98 -8.58
N GLN A 47 8.91 -7.72 -7.34
CA GLN A 47 9.23 -8.74 -6.34
C GLN A 47 8.36 -8.54 -5.10
N TYR A 48 7.82 -9.64 -4.56
CA TYR A 48 6.94 -9.65 -3.40
C TYR A 48 7.29 -10.79 -2.46
N VAL A 49 7.26 -10.49 -1.16
CA VAL A 49 7.20 -11.51 -0.13
C VAL A 49 5.79 -11.54 0.44
N LEU A 50 5.23 -12.74 0.56
CA LEU A 50 3.89 -12.95 1.13
C LEU A 50 4.01 -13.84 2.36
N THR A 51 3.23 -13.54 3.38
CA THR A 51 3.15 -14.37 4.59
C THR A 51 1.72 -14.83 4.79
N ARG A 52 1.51 -16.13 4.97
CA ARG A 52 0.21 -16.70 5.32
C ARG A 52 0.12 -16.95 6.81
N VAL A 53 -0.92 -16.41 7.44
CA VAL A 53 -1.30 -16.68 8.84
C VAL A 53 -2.74 -17.17 8.85
N GLY A 54 -2.93 -18.47 9.09
CA GLY A 54 -4.25 -19.11 9.02
C GLY A 54 -4.91 -18.94 7.65
N ALA A 55 -6.03 -18.22 7.61
CA ALA A 55 -6.82 -17.95 6.40
C ALA A 55 -6.51 -16.59 5.75
N SER A 56 -5.54 -15.84 6.27
CA SER A 56 -5.17 -14.51 5.79
C SER A 56 -3.76 -14.48 5.23
N PHE A 57 -3.54 -13.57 4.29
CA PHE A 57 -2.26 -13.29 3.67
C PHE A 57 -1.92 -11.83 3.91
N GLY A 58 -0.65 -11.58 4.16
CA GLY A 58 -0.04 -10.26 4.06
C GLY A 58 0.98 -10.25 2.95
N GLY A 59 1.24 -9.07 2.40
CA GLY A 59 2.22 -8.93 1.33
C GLY A 59 3.04 -7.66 1.44
N CYS A 60 4.28 -7.74 0.96
CA CYS A 60 5.17 -6.60 0.85
C CYS A 60 5.99 -6.73 -0.44
N ALA A 61 5.93 -5.72 -1.30
CA ALA A 61 6.87 -5.59 -2.41
C ALA A 61 8.23 -5.17 -1.86
N PHE A 62 9.31 -5.52 -2.57
CA PHE A 62 10.67 -5.15 -2.21
C PHE A 62 11.53 -4.96 -3.47
N GLU A 63 12.65 -4.26 -3.31
CA GLU A 63 13.62 -3.98 -4.37
C GLU A 63 14.61 -5.14 -4.55
N ALA A 64 15.16 -5.25 -5.75
CA ALA A 64 16.10 -6.32 -6.07
C ALA A 64 17.30 -6.33 -5.11
N GLY A 65 17.55 -7.47 -4.49
CA GLY A 65 18.67 -7.68 -3.56
C GLY A 65 18.36 -7.42 -2.08
N GLU A 66 17.14 -6.97 -1.73
CA GLU A 66 16.76 -6.81 -0.32
C GLU A 66 16.58 -8.16 0.40
N ILE A 67 15.94 -9.14 -0.25
CA ILE A 67 15.77 -10.51 0.23
C ILE A 67 15.79 -11.51 -0.92
N GLY A 68 16.34 -12.70 -0.70
CA GLY A 68 16.36 -13.81 -1.67
C GLY A 68 15.28 -14.87 -1.41
N PRO A 69 15.14 -15.85 -2.34
CA PRO A 69 14.14 -16.91 -2.22
C PRO A 69 14.35 -17.85 -1.03
N GLU A 70 15.56 -17.92 -0.46
CA GLU A 70 15.91 -18.70 0.74
C GLU A 70 15.00 -18.42 1.94
N ILE A 71 14.44 -17.21 2.03
CA ILE A 71 13.50 -16.84 3.10
C ILE A 71 12.27 -17.75 3.13
N CYS A 72 11.91 -18.40 2.02
CA CYS A 72 10.77 -19.31 1.97
C CYS A 72 11.00 -20.52 2.90
N GLU A 73 12.22 -21.06 2.88
CA GLU A 73 12.61 -22.19 3.73
C GLU A 73 12.87 -21.73 5.16
N GLU A 74 13.58 -20.61 5.32
CA GLU A 74 13.99 -20.10 6.65
C GLU A 74 12.82 -19.60 7.50
N ALA A 75 11.82 -18.93 6.88
CA ALA A 75 10.76 -18.26 7.61
C ALA A 75 9.44 -19.04 7.68
N SER A 76 9.19 -19.99 6.77
CA SER A 76 7.96 -20.80 6.82
C SER A 76 7.94 -21.67 8.08
N GLY A 77 6.81 -21.67 8.79
CA GLY A 77 6.66 -22.36 10.06
C GLY A 77 7.17 -21.60 11.28
N SER A 78 7.78 -20.43 11.10
CA SER A 78 8.28 -19.62 12.22
C SER A 78 7.14 -18.99 13.04
N PRO A 79 7.32 -18.81 14.37
CA PRO A 79 6.44 -17.99 15.18
C PRO A 79 6.36 -16.57 14.61
N LEU A 80 5.15 -16.02 14.53
CA LEU A 80 4.95 -14.71 13.91
C LEU A 80 5.67 -13.60 14.68
N ALA A 81 5.71 -13.70 16.01
CA ALA A 81 6.45 -12.76 16.86
C ALA A 81 7.96 -12.74 16.59
N THR A 82 8.56 -13.84 16.12
CA THR A 82 9.97 -13.86 15.71
C THR A 82 10.16 -13.06 14.43
N LEU A 83 9.31 -13.29 13.41
CA LEU A 83 9.39 -12.55 12.15
C LEU A 83 9.18 -11.05 12.35
N LEU A 84 8.24 -10.66 13.22
CA LEU A 84 7.98 -9.24 13.52
C LEU A 84 9.15 -8.52 14.21
N ARG A 85 10.04 -9.24 14.90
CA ARG A 85 11.18 -8.66 15.62
C ARG A 85 12.49 -8.71 14.85
N GLU A 86 12.71 -9.81 14.13
CA GLU A 86 14.04 -10.19 13.66
C GLU A 86 14.15 -10.30 12.14
N ALA A 87 13.03 -10.41 11.42
CA ALA A 87 13.08 -10.58 9.97
C ALA A 87 13.53 -9.29 9.27
N PRO A 88 14.12 -9.40 8.06
CA PRO A 88 14.30 -8.26 7.17
C PRO A 88 12.99 -7.51 6.97
N ARG A 89 13.08 -6.18 6.82
CA ARG A 89 11.91 -5.29 6.82
C ARG A 89 10.78 -5.71 5.87
N PRO A 90 11.02 -6.14 4.61
CA PRO A 90 9.94 -6.59 3.75
C PRO A 90 9.16 -7.78 4.31
N LEU A 91 9.86 -8.76 4.89
CA LEU A 91 9.23 -9.94 5.51
C LEU A 91 8.52 -9.57 6.81
N ALA A 92 9.10 -8.70 7.64
CA ALA A 92 8.44 -8.19 8.84
C ALA A 92 7.12 -7.45 8.50
N MET A 93 7.12 -6.65 7.42
CA MET A 93 5.91 -5.96 6.95
C MET A 93 4.87 -6.91 6.37
N ALA A 94 5.26 -7.93 5.60
CA ALA A 94 4.33 -8.96 5.12
C ALA A 94 3.73 -9.77 6.28
N ALA A 95 4.53 -10.08 7.31
CA ALA A 95 4.06 -10.75 8.53
C ALA A 95 3.08 -9.88 9.33
N LEU A 96 3.38 -8.59 9.50
CA LEU A 96 2.51 -7.63 10.18
C LEU A 96 1.19 -7.45 9.42
N ASP A 97 1.26 -7.36 8.10
CA ASP A 97 0.09 -7.25 7.24
C ASP A 97 -0.80 -8.49 7.36
N ALA A 98 -0.19 -9.69 7.38
CA ALA A 98 -0.90 -10.96 7.54
C ALA A 98 -1.59 -11.05 8.90
N TYR A 99 -0.92 -10.62 9.97
CA TYR A 99 -1.49 -10.53 11.31
C TYR A 99 -2.74 -9.64 11.33
N LEU A 100 -2.62 -8.40 10.87
CA LEU A 100 -3.71 -7.42 10.89
C LEU A 100 -4.86 -7.83 9.96
N ALA A 101 -4.56 -8.49 8.85
CA ALA A 101 -5.56 -9.08 7.95
C ALA A 101 -6.23 -10.33 8.55
N ALA A 102 -5.58 -11.05 9.46
CA ALA A 102 -6.19 -12.17 10.20
C ALA A 102 -7.12 -11.65 11.31
N VAL A 103 -6.70 -10.62 12.04
CA VAL A 103 -7.50 -9.98 13.10
C VAL A 103 -8.76 -9.32 12.52
N ARG A 104 -8.58 -8.56 11.43
CA ARG A 104 -9.67 -7.82 10.79
C ARG A 104 -9.54 -7.98 9.27
N PRO A 105 -10.12 -9.03 8.68
CA PRO A 105 -10.11 -9.21 7.24
C PRO A 105 -10.81 -8.05 6.53
N HIS A 106 -10.25 -7.57 5.40
CA HIS A 106 -10.88 -6.48 4.64
C HIS A 106 -12.29 -6.80 4.16
N ARG A 107 -12.52 -8.06 3.75
CA ARG A 107 -13.82 -8.58 3.28
C ARG A 107 -14.95 -8.53 4.33
N ASP A 108 -14.59 -8.51 5.62
CA ASP A 108 -15.54 -8.55 6.73
C ASP A 108 -15.68 -7.17 7.40
N ALA A 109 -14.94 -6.16 6.94
CA ALA A 109 -14.91 -4.83 7.54
C ALA A 109 -16.09 -3.97 7.02
N ALA A 110 -16.98 -3.58 7.94
CA ALA A 110 -18.20 -2.83 7.59
C ALA A 110 -17.97 -1.42 7.02
N ASP A 111 -16.80 -0.84 7.25
CA ASP A 111 -16.34 0.46 6.73
C ASP A 111 -15.57 0.34 5.40
N ALA A 112 -15.48 -0.87 4.85
CA ALA A 112 -14.83 -1.14 3.58
C ALA A 112 -15.84 -1.12 2.44
N GLU A 113 -15.58 -0.33 1.40
CA GLU A 113 -16.30 -0.41 0.13
C GLU A 113 -15.60 -1.46 -0.76
N PRO A 114 -16.23 -2.62 -1.03
CA PRO A 114 -15.66 -3.61 -1.94
C PRO A 114 -15.77 -3.13 -3.38
N VAL A 115 -14.65 -3.11 -4.10
CA VAL A 115 -14.59 -2.77 -5.52
C VAL A 115 -14.13 -3.99 -6.32
N PRO A 116 -15.01 -4.60 -7.12
CA PRO A 116 -14.63 -5.72 -7.98
C PRO A 116 -13.74 -5.23 -9.12
N LEU A 117 -12.64 -5.94 -9.34
CA LEU A 117 -11.78 -5.81 -10.51
C LEU A 117 -12.15 -6.91 -11.52
N PRO A 118 -12.33 -6.57 -12.80
CA PRO A 118 -12.80 -7.50 -13.81
C PRO A 118 -11.75 -8.58 -14.11
N ALA A 119 -12.20 -9.74 -14.60
CA ALA A 119 -11.31 -10.70 -15.25
C ALA A 119 -10.65 -10.08 -16.49
N GLY A 120 -9.59 -10.72 -16.98
CA GLY A 120 -8.98 -10.38 -18.26
C GLY A 120 -7.51 -9.96 -18.17
N PRO A 121 -6.97 -9.36 -19.25
CA PRO A 121 -5.54 -9.11 -19.36
C PRO A 121 -5.08 -7.97 -18.43
N PRO A 122 -3.75 -7.87 -18.15
CA PRO A 122 -3.21 -6.91 -17.20
C PRO A 122 -3.62 -5.46 -17.44
N GLU A 123 -3.73 -5.02 -18.69
CA GLU A 123 -4.11 -3.65 -19.05
C GLU A 123 -5.54 -3.29 -18.63
N VAL A 124 -6.50 -4.21 -18.80
CA VAL A 124 -7.89 -4.00 -18.39
C VAL A 124 -7.97 -3.89 -16.87
N ARG A 125 -7.23 -4.74 -16.17
CA ARG A 125 -7.20 -4.80 -14.72
C ARG A 125 -6.48 -3.60 -14.11
N ALA A 126 -5.37 -3.16 -14.72
CA ALA A 126 -4.64 -1.96 -14.33
C ALA A 126 -5.54 -0.73 -14.42
N VAL A 127 -6.27 -0.54 -15.54
CA VAL A 127 -7.23 0.57 -15.69
C VAL A 127 -8.30 0.54 -14.60
N ALA A 128 -8.89 -0.63 -14.31
CA ALA A 128 -9.90 -0.76 -13.26
C ALA A 128 -9.34 -0.45 -11.86
N ARG A 129 -8.13 -0.94 -11.55
CA ARG A 129 -7.43 -0.66 -10.30
C ARG A 129 -7.04 0.81 -10.15
N ASP A 130 -6.58 1.45 -11.22
CA ASP A 130 -6.16 2.84 -11.17
C ASP A 130 -7.37 3.78 -11.07
N THR A 131 -8.48 3.44 -11.73
CA THR A 131 -9.80 4.07 -11.48
C THR A 131 -10.23 3.86 -10.03
N ALA A 132 -10.00 2.65 -9.52
CA ALA A 132 -9.94 2.24 -8.11
C ALA A 132 -9.33 3.31 -7.19
N VAL A 133 -8.08 3.62 -7.43
CA VAL A 133 -7.32 4.56 -6.60
C VAL A 133 -7.75 6.00 -6.85
N ALA A 134 -7.93 6.40 -8.11
CA ALA A 134 -8.31 7.75 -8.50
C ALA A 134 -9.68 8.19 -7.99
N GLY A 135 -10.60 7.26 -7.73
CA GLY A 135 -11.88 7.58 -7.10
C GLY A 135 -11.78 7.96 -5.62
N LEU A 136 -10.62 7.74 -4.98
CA LEU A 136 -10.35 8.21 -3.62
C LEU A 136 -9.90 9.67 -3.56
N LEU A 137 -9.42 10.22 -4.67
CA LEU A 137 -8.98 11.61 -4.77
C LEU A 137 -10.16 12.57 -4.77
N ASP A 138 -10.18 13.44 -3.76
CA ASP A 138 -11.09 14.58 -3.65
C ASP A 138 -10.25 15.84 -3.50
N ILE A 139 -10.10 16.59 -4.59
CA ILE A 139 -9.18 17.74 -4.70
C ILE A 139 -9.86 18.91 -5.43
N PRO A 140 -9.59 20.17 -5.04
CA PRO A 140 -10.03 21.32 -5.82
C PRO A 140 -9.22 21.45 -7.13
N PRO A 141 -9.78 22.09 -8.19
CA PRO A 141 -9.01 22.43 -9.38
C PRO A 141 -7.77 23.26 -9.03
N GLY A 142 -6.64 22.94 -9.67
CA GLY A 142 -5.33 23.54 -9.42
C GLY A 142 -4.57 22.98 -8.22
N ALA A 143 -5.15 22.03 -7.46
CA ALA A 143 -4.45 21.42 -6.33
C ALA A 143 -3.19 20.69 -6.76
N LYS A 144 -2.08 20.92 -6.06
CA LYS A 144 -0.84 20.19 -6.25
C LYS A 144 -0.93 18.84 -5.56
N VAL A 145 -0.78 17.75 -6.30
CA VAL A 145 -0.90 16.39 -5.76
C VAL A 145 0.44 15.69 -5.83
N ALA A 146 1.07 15.45 -4.68
CA ALA A 146 2.25 14.59 -4.63
C ALA A 146 1.85 13.14 -4.94
N LEU A 147 2.48 12.55 -5.95
CA LEU A 147 2.37 11.13 -6.28
C LEU A 147 3.70 10.43 -6.00
N ILE A 148 3.74 9.67 -4.90
CA ILE A 148 4.90 8.89 -4.45
C ILE A 148 4.72 7.43 -4.91
N GLY A 149 5.60 6.95 -5.79
CA GLY A 149 5.48 5.66 -6.47
C GLY A 149 4.76 5.81 -7.81
N VAL A 150 5.36 6.54 -8.73
CA VAL A 150 4.70 7.07 -9.92
C VAL A 150 4.23 5.96 -10.84
N VAL A 151 2.92 5.94 -11.11
CA VAL A 151 2.31 5.15 -12.18
C VAL A 151 1.55 6.08 -13.13
N ASN A 152 1.82 5.95 -14.43
CA ASN A 152 1.30 6.86 -15.45
C ASN A 152 -0.23 7.06 -15.38
N PRO A 153 -1.07 6.02 -15.16
CA PRO A 153 -2.52 6.22 -15.08
C PRO A 153 -2.95 7.13 -13.93
N LEU A 154 -2.26 7.12 -12.78
CA LEU A 154 -2.57 8.06 -11.69
C LEU A 154 -2.15 9.49 -12.01
N VAL A 155 -1.09 9.69 -12.78
CA VAL A 155 -0.72 11.02 -13.30
C VAL A 155 -1.83 11.57 -14.19
N ALA A 156 -2.37 10.76 -15.11
CA ALA A 156 -3.50 11.15 -15.95
C ALA A 156 -4.75 11.45 -15.10
N ALA A 157 -5.07 10.58 -14.14
CA ALA A 157 -6.23 10.77 -13.29
C ALA A 157 -6.17 12.04 -12.43
N ILE A 158 -4.99 12.40 -11.92
CA ILE A 158 -4.80 13.69 -11.20
C ILE A 158 -5.13 14.86 -12.13
N ARG A 159 -4.60 14.84 -13.37
CA ARG A 159 -4.82 15.90 -14.37
C ARG A 159 -6.29 16.00 -14.80
N GLU A 160 -6.96 14.87 -15.04
CA GLU A 160 -8.38 14.81 -15.40
C GLU A 160 -9.29 15.39 -14.30
N ARG A 161 -8.85 15.31 -13.05
CA ARG A 161 -9.51 15.96 -11.90
C ARG A 161 -9.13 17.42 -11.70
N GLY A 162 -8.34 17.99 -12.61
CA GLY A 162 -7.87 19.37 -12.55
C GLY A 162 -6.70 19.59 -11.61
N GLY A 163 -6.05 18.55 -11.10
CA GLY A 163 -4.87 18.66 -10.24
C GLY A 163 -3.55 18.78 -11.00
N GLU A 164 -2.53 19.28 -10.32
CA GLU A 164 -1.15 19.39 -10.79
C GLU A 164 -0.28 18.29 -10.14
N PRO A 165 0.14 17.25 -10.88
CA PRO A 165 0.92 16.16 -10.29
C PRO A 165 2.35 16.60 -9.96
N LEU A 166 2.77 16.41 -8.71
CA LEU A 166 4.16 16.50 -8.24
C LEU A 166 4.72 15.08 -8.09
N LEU A 167 5.64 14.71 -8.97
CA LEU A 167 6.02 13.31 -9.17
C LEU A 167 7.27 12.93 -8.38
N CYS A 168 7.21 11.85 -7.61
CA CYS A 168 8.36 11.32 -6.87
C CYS A 168 8.47 9.79 -6.99
N ASP A 169 9.62 9.31 -7.45
CA ASP A 169 9.91 7.88 -7.60
C ASP A 169 11.42 7.60 -7.51
N PHE A 170 11.79 6.45 -6.96
CA PHE A 170 13.21 6.06 -6.88
C PHE A 170 13.75 5.54 -8.21
N ASN A 171 12.91 4.88 -8.99
CA ASN A 171 13.27 4.10 -10.17
C ASN A 171 12.88 4.81 -11.48
N LEU A 172 11.72 5.47 -11.51
CA LEU A 172 11.29 6.26 -12.67
C LEU A 172 12.03 7.60 -12.75
N ARG A 173 12.31 8.08 -13.96
CA ARG A 173 12.95 9.38 -14.21
C ARG A 173 12.05 10.34 -14.98
N THR A 174 11.29 9.80 -15.92
CA THR A 174 10.34 10.55 -16.73
C THR A 174 9.06 9.75 -16.92
N THR A 175 7.92 10.43 -16.96
CA THR A 175 6.65 9.78 -17.34
C THR A 175 6.60 9.50 -18.83
N GLN A 176 5.56 8.80 -19.28
CA GLN A 176 5.32 8.61 -20.72
C GLN A 176 5.06 9.92 -21.49
N TRP A 177 4.73 11.00 -20.79
CA TRP A 177 4.56 12.33 -21.37
C TRP A 177 5.82 13.19 -21.27
N GLY A 178 6.92 12.65 -20.72
CA GLY A 178 8.18 13.37 -20.54
C GLY A 178 8.23 14.25 -19.29
N ASP A 179 7.26 14.12 -18.37
CA ASP A 179 7.28 14.88 -17.11
C ASP A 179 8.46 14.43 -16.24
N PRO A 180 9.21 15.36 -15.63
CA PRO A 180 10.31 15.00 -14.73
C PRO A 180 9.77 14.37 -13.45
N VAL A 181 10.50 13.39 -12.92
CA VAL A 181 10.19 12.71 -11.66
C VAL A 181 11.31 13.00 -10.66
N SER A 182 10.97 13.62 -9.53
CA SER A 182 11.94 13.86 -8.46
C SER A 182 12.31 12.54 -7.76
N ARG A 183 13.51 12.50 -7.19
CA ARG A 183 13.95 11.42 -6.30
C ARG A 183 13.91 11.82 -4.83
N ASP A 184 13.56 13.07 -4.55
CA ASP A 184 13.44 13.59 -3.21
C ASP A 184 11.96 13.80 -2.87
N MET A 185 11.44 12.96 -1.97
CA MET A 185 10.06 13.09 -1.52
C MET A 185 9.82 14.40 -0.76
N HIS A 186 10.83 15.00 -0.13
CA HIS A 186 10.68 16.25 0.61
C HIS A 186 10.26 17.41 -0.30
N GLU A 187 10.83 17.48 -1.51
CA GLU A 187 10.48 18.51 -2.50
C GLU A 187 8.98 18.47 -2.85
N VAL A 188 8.42 17.28 -3.08
CA VAL A 188 7.01 17.13 -3.46
C VAL A 188 6.09 17.24 -2.25
N LEU A 189 6.50 16.71 -1.09
CA LEU A 189 5.70 16.74 0.14
C LEU A 189 5.54 18.15 0.69
N ASP A 190 6.52 19.04 0.52
CA ASP A 190 6.46 20.40 1.05
C ASP A 190 5.58 21.31 0.19
N ALA A 191 5.40 20.98 -1.10
CA ALA A 191 4.63 21.78 -2.05
C ALA A 191 3.20 21.27 -2.30
N ALA A 192 2.86 20.05 -1.88
CA ALA A 192 1.57 19.44 -2.18
C ALA A 192 0.41 19.94 -1.33
N ASP A 193 -0.79 19.93 -1.89
CA ASP A 193 -2.07 20.13 -1.20
C ASP A 193 -2.75 18.80 -0.86
N ALA A 194 -2.34 17.71 -1.52
CA ALA A 194 -2.76 16.33 -1.24
C ALA A 194 -1.64 15.34 -1.61
N VAL A 195 -1.60 14.19 -0.94
CA VAL A 195 -0.57 13.16 -1.17
C VAL A 195 -1.22 11.82 -1.52
N VAL A 196 -0.74 11.20 -2.59
CA VAL A 196 -1.05 9.82 -2.99
C VAL A 196 0.23 9.01 -2.91
N ALA A 197 0.28 8.01 -2.05
CA ALA A 197 1.49 7.22 -1.80
C ALA A 197 1.25 5.72 -1.99
N THR A 198 2.22 5.05 -2.62
CA THR A 198 2.26 3.59 -2.70
C THR A 198 2.50 2.96 -1.33
N GLY A 199 1.90 1.79 -1.10
CA GLY A 199 2.22 0.94 0.05
C GLY A 199 3.70 0.51 0.13
N MET A 200 4.47 0.61 -0.97
CA MET A 200 5.92 0.31 -0.95
C MET A 200 6.73 1.23 -0.02
N THR A 201 6.17 2.39 0.36
CA THR A 201 6.75 3.26 1.40
C THR A 201 6.91 2.55 2.75
N LEU A 202 6.10 1.52 3.02
CA LEU A 202 6.27 0.66 4.20
C LEU A 202 7.52 -0.20 4.10
N SER A 203 7.82 -0.75 2.91
CA SER A 203 8.97 -1.62 2.67
C SER A 203 10.29 -0.88 2.84
N ASN A 204 10.43 0.30 2.24
CA ASN A 204 11.69 1.06 2.26
C ASN A 204 11.83 2.02 3.46
N GLY A 205 10.87 2.02 4.39
CA GLY A 205 10.96 2.82 5.62
C GLY A 205 10.55 4.28 5.52
N THR A 206 10.01 4.71 4.38
CA THR A 206 9.65 6.12 4.17
C THR A 206 8.23 6.47 4.61
N PHE A 207 7.38 5.48 4.91
CA PHE A 207 5.97 5.71 5.27
C PHE A 207 5.81 6.67 6.46
N ASP A 208 6.59 6.50 7.53
CA ASP A 208 6.49 7.34 8.73
C ASP A 208 6.84 8.80 8.43
N THR A 209 7.81 9.04 7.54
CA THR A 209 8.15 10.39 7.06
C THR A 209 6.98 11.01 6.30
N VAL A 210 6.39 10.27 5.34
CA VAL A 210 5.23 10.75 4.57
C VAL A 210 4.07 11.06 5.51
N LEU A 211 3.75 10.13 6.43
CA LEU A 211 2.67 10.26 7.39
C LEU A 211 2.88 11.48 8.32
N ALA A 212 4.08 11.64 8.86
CA ALA A 212 4.41 12.77 9.74
C ALA A 212 4.26 14.10 9.01
N ARG A 213 4.81 14.24 7.79
CA ARG A 213 4.70 15.47 7.01
C ARG A 213 3.26 15.79 6.63
N CYS A 214 2.46 14.78 6.26
CA CYS A 214 1.04 14.99 5.96
C CYS A 214 0.27 15.51 7.18
N ARG A 215 0.56 14.96 8.37
CA ARG A 215 -0.06 15.41 9.63
C ARG A 215 0.39 16.81 10.04
N GLU A 216 1.69 17.10 9.93
CA GLU A 216 2.26 18.42 10.24
C GLU A 216 1.63 19.53 9.40
N ARG A 217 1.35 19.24 8.13
CA ARG A 217 0.79 20.20 7.17
C ARG A 217 -0.74 20.14 7.05
N ASP A 218 -1.39 19.22 7.76
CA ASP A 218 -2.83 18.95 7.65
C ASP A 218 -3.28 18.69 6.19
N VAL A 219 -2.48 17.93 5.44
CA VAL A 219 -2.78 17.55 4.05
C VAL A 219 -3.28 16.09 3.98
N PRO A 220 -4.29 15.79 3.15
CA PRO A 220 -4.83 14.44 3.03
C PRO A 220 -3.80 13.48 2.44
N LEU A 221 -3.65 12.32 3.08
CA LEU A 221 -2.82 11.20 2.61
C LEU A 221 -3.71 10.03 2.17
N ILE A 222 -3.67 9.75 0.87
CA ILE A 222 -4.29 8.58 0.25
C ILE A 222 -3.21 7.53 0.02
N VAL A 223 -3.43 6.31 0.52
CA VAL A 223 -2.53 5.18 0.29
C VAL A 223 -3.16 4.20 -0.68
N TYR A 224 -2.41 3.70 -1.66
CA TYR A 224 -2.82 2.53 -2.44
C TYR A 224 -1.84 1.39 -2.20
N ALA A 225 -2.35 0.28 -1.72
CA ALA A 225 -1.54 -0.74 -1.07
C ALA A 225 -1.94 -2.14 -1.54
N GLN A 226 -1.08 -2.74 -2.36
CA GLN A 226 -0.86 -4.18 -2.35
C GLN A 226 0.12 -4.55 -1.23
N SER A 227 1.15 -3.73 -1.03
CA SER A 227 2.09 -3.87 0.09
C SER A 227 1.49 -3.30 1.37
N GLY A 228 1.33 -4.12 2.41
CA GLY A 228 0.93 -3.65 3.73
C GLY A 228 -0.47 -3.03 3.76
N SER A 229 -1.45 -3.60 3.05
CA SER A 229 -2.80 -3.04 2.95
C SER A 229 -3.53 -2.93 4.31
N ALA A 230 -3.38 -3.93 5.18
CA ALA A 230 -3.90 -3.94 6.54
C ALA A 230 -3.03 -3.09 7.49
N VAL A 231 -1.73 -2.96 7.21
CA VAL A 231 -0.82 -2.04 7.91
C VAL A 231 -1.26 -0.59 7.67
N ALA A 232 -1.39 -0.17 6.42
CA ALA A 232 -1.86 1.17 6.06
C ALA A 232 -3.24 1.47 6.64
N ARG A 233 -4.14 0.47 6.70
CA ARG A 233 -5.47 0.60 7.34
C ARG A 233 -5.37 0.95 8.83
N ALA A 234 -4.35 0.49 9.55
CA ALA A 234 -4.18 0.82 10.97
C ALA A 234 -3.90 2.32 11.21
N PHE A 235 -3.53 3.06 10.16
CA PHE A 235 -3.32 4.51 10.20
C PHE A 235 -4.50 5.31 9.64
N LEU A 236 -5.58 4.65 9.20
CA LEU A 236 -6.79 5.32 8.72
C LEU A 236 -7.42 6.15 9.86
N GLY A 237 -7.62 7.45 9.61
CA GLY A 237 -8.07 8.41 10.62
C GLY A 237 -6.98 8.85 11.62
N ALA A 238 -5.77 8.30 11.52
CA ALA A 238 -4.59 8.68 12.30
C ALA A 238 -3.46 9.26 11.42
N GLY A 239 -3.84 9.87 10.29
CA GLY A 239 -2.97 10.51 9.31
C GLY A 239 -3.23 10.02 7.88
N VAL A 240 -3.62 8.76 7.69
CA VAL A 240 -4.17 8.29 6.40
C VAL A 240 -5.64 8.68 6.32
N THR A 241 -6.03 9.41 5.27
CA THR A 241 -7.41 9.89 5.07
C THR A 241 -8.21 8.97 4.16
N ALA A 242 -7.55 8.25 3.24
CA ALA A 242 -8.19 7.23 2.42
C ALA A 242 -7.21 6.11 2.05
N LEU A 243 -7.74 4.92 1.79
CA LEU A 243 -6.95 3.74 1.44
C LEU A 243 -7.61 2.96 0.32
N SER A 244 -6.85 2.61 -0.71
CA SER A 244 -7.18 1.54 -1.66
C SER A 244 -6.38 0.30 -1.26
N ALA A 245 -7.01 -0.61 -0.52
CA ALA A 245 -6.42 -1.84 -0.02
C ALA A 245 -6.66 -2.99 -1.00
N GLU A 246 -5.60 -3.61 -1.47
CA GLU A 246 -5.66 -4.75 -2.38
C GLU A 246 -5.02 -5.96 -1.71
N PRO A 247 -5.79 -6.75 -0.92
CA PRO A 247 -5.26 -7.93 -0.26
C PRO A 247 -4.94 -9.04 -1.29
N PHE A 248 -4.05 -9.96 -0.92
CA PHE A 248 -3.73 -11.11 -1.78
C PHE A 248 -4.97 -12.04 -1.96
N PRO A 249 -5.23 -12.58 -3.16
CA PRO A 249 -4.42 -12.47 -4.39
C PRO A 249 -4.51 -11.10 -5.05
N PHE A 250 -3.34 -10.50 -5.31
CA PHE A 250 -3.26 -9.23 -6.02
C PHE A 250 -3.78 -9.38 -7.45
N SER A 251 -4.33 -8.29 -7.97
CA SER A 251 -4.95 -8.28 -9.28
C SER A 251 -3.97 -8.63 -10.40
N GLN A 252 -2.68 -8.29 -10.24
CA GLN A 252 -1.60 -8.66 -11.16
C GLN A 252 -1.27 -10.17 -11.18
N PHE A 253 -1.67 -10.93 -10.15
CA PHE A 253 -1.42 -12.37 -10.03
C PHE A 253 -2.62 -13.24 -10.42
N SER A 254 -3.73 -12.63 -10.84
CA SER A 254 -4.95 -13.34 -11.19
C SER A 254 -5.47 -12.89 -12.55
N ALA A 255 -5.89 -13.87 -13.36
CA ALA A 255 -6.68 -13.62 -14.56
C ALA A 255 -8.19 -13.56 -14.25
N GLU A 256 -8.61 -14.04 -13.07
CA GLU A 256 -9.98 -14.09 -12.59
C GLU A 256 -10.37 -12.81 -11.84
N PRO A 257 -11.68 -12.53 -11.65
CA PRO A 257 -12.12 -11.39 -10.85
C PRO A 257 -11.48 -11.40 -9.45
N THR A 258 -11.09 -10.22 -8.98
CA THR A 258 -10.52 -10.00 -7.64
C THR A 258 -11.20 -8.80 -7.01
N THR A 259 -11.06 -8.59 -5.70
CA THR A 259 -11.69 -7.46 -5.01
C THR A 259 -10.64 -6.64 -4.30
N LEU A 260 -10.59 -5.33 -4.59
CA LEU A 260 -9.93 -4.37 -3.73
C LEU A 260 -10.96 -3.70 -2.81
N TYR A 261 -10.50 -3.08 -1.75
CA TYR A 261 -11.34 -2.44 -0.74
C TYR A 261 -10.94 -0.98 -0.58
N ARG A 262 -11.90 -0.09 -0.74
CA ARG A 262 -11.71 1.33 -0.49
C ARG A 262 -12.13 1.67 0.93
N TYR A 263 -11.37 2.55 1.55
CA TYR A 263 -11.68 3.12 2.85
C TYR A 263 -11.56 4.64 2.78
N ARG A 264 -12.37 5.30 3.60
CA ARG A 264 -12.25 6.72 3.91
C ARG A 264 -12.31 6.88 5.42
N ALA A 265 -11.46 7.73 5.96
CA ALA A 265 -11.59 8.16 7.34
C ALA A 265 -12.93 8.88 7.51
N ALA A 266 -13.65 8.58 8.59
CA ALA A 266 -14.86 9.34 8.91
C ALA A 266 -14.47 10.82 9.05
N THR A 267 -15.11 11.69 8.27
CA THR A 267 -14.96 13.14 8.42
C THR A 267 -15.39 13.52 9.82
N GLN A 268 -14.51 14.19 10.59
CA GLN A 268 -14.92 14.85 11.82
C GLN A 268 -15.79 16.07 11.48
N ARG A 269 -17.01 15.84 10.97
CA ARG A 269 -18.03 16.87 10.76
C ARG A 269 -19.37 16.34 11.26
N GLU A 270 -19.46 16.04 12.56
CA GLU A 270 -20.74 15.84 13.28
C GLU A 270 -20.49 15.64 14.79
N LYS A 271 -19.88 16.63 15.46
CA LYS A 271 -19.91 16.75 16.94
C LYS A 271 -20.16 18.19 17.40
N GLY A 272 -21.07 18.87 16.72
CA GLY A 272 -21.53 20.21 17.10
C GLY A 272 -22.92 20.45 16.54
N GLY A 273 -23.93 19.82 17.13
CA GLY A 273 -25.30 19.90 16.63
C GLY A 273 -26.33 19.09 17.40
N SER A 274 -26.43 19.32 18.71
CA SER A 274 -27.69 19.37 19.48
C SER A 274 -27.39 19.73 20.94
#